data_AF-B0YIU0-F1
#
_entry.id   AF-B0YIU0-F1
#
_cell.length_a   1.000
_cell.length_b   1.000
_cell.length_c   1.000
_cell.angle_alpha   90.00
_cell.angle_beta   90.00
_cell.angle_gamma   90.00
#
_symmetry.space_group_name_H-M   'P 1'
#
loop_
_entity.id
_entity.type
_entity.pdbx_description
1 polymer ?
#
loop_
_entity_poly.entity_id
_entity_poly.type
_entity_poly.pdbx_seq_one_letter_code
_entity_poly.pdbx_strand_id
1 'polypeptide(L)'
;GGACSGNTMSFLNAEEPTACDLIADFGIKILWHPSLGLELGDNLQTLLWECVLGKTPVDILVFEGSVVNAPNGTGEWNRFADR
;
A
#
# COMPACT_ATOMS: atom_id res chain seq x y z
N GLY A 1 -6.91 1.33 5.04
CA GLY A 1 -7.03 1.22 6.51
C GLY A 1 -7.60 2.49 7.09
N GLY A 2 -8.07 2.45 8.32
CA GLY A 2 -8.38 3.65 9.11
C GLY A 2 -7.07 4.33 9.53
N ALA A 3 -6.53 5.16 8.65
CA ALA A 3 -5.23 5.80 8.80
C ALA A 3 -5.31 7.31 8.57
N CYS A 4 -4.34 8.04 9.13
CA CYS A 4 -4.18 9.48 8.92
C CYS A 4 -3.01 9.83 7.99
N SER A 5 -2.35 8.82 7.39
CA SER A 5 -1.14 8.93 6.57
C SER A 5 0.12 9.41 7.33
N GLY A 6 0.07 9.46 8.66
CA GLY A 6 1.20 9.90 9.49
C GLY A 6 2.40 8.96 9.40
N ASN A 7 2.18 7.64 9.26
CA ASN A 7 3.28 6.69 9.10
C ASN A 7 3.91 6.83 7.73
N THR A 8 3.10 6.98 6.67
CA THR A 8 3.59 7.30 5.32
C THR A 8 4.45 8.57 5.34
N MET A 9 3.97 9.66 5.95
CA MET A 9 4.73 10.92 6.01
C MET A 9 6.03 10.77 6.80
N SER A 10 6.02 10.01 7.89
CA SER A 10 7.24 9.70 8.65
C SER A 10 8.24 8.90 7.81
N PHE A 11 7.77 7.93 7.03
CA PHE A 11 8.62 7.14 6.13
C PHE A 11 9.26 8.01 5.03
N LEU A 12 8.48 8.91 4.42
CA LEU A 12 8.96 9.81 3.36
C LEU A 12 9.95 10.87 3.88
N ASN A 13 9.91 11.20 5.16
CA ASN A 13 10.84 12.13 5.81
C ASN A 13 12.09 11.46 6.40
N ALA A 14 12.30 10.15 6.19
CA ALA A 14 13.52 9.49 6.65
C ALA A 14 14.75 10.06 5.93
N GLU A 15 15.82 10.34 6.68
CA GLU A 15 17.06 10.94 6.15
C GLU A 15 18.18 9.90 5.93
N GLU A 16 18.25 8.83 6.73
CA GLU A 16 19.30 7.81 6.63
C GLU A 16 18.77 6.39 6.96
N PRO A 17 18.55 5.52 5.96
CA PRO A 17 18.46 5.82 4.53
C PRO A 17 17.19 6.60 4.18
N THR A 18 17.21 7.39 3.12
CA THR A 18 16.00 8.01 2.57
C THR A 18 15.10 6.97 1.91
N ALA A 19 13.82 7.30 1.69
CA ALA A 19 12.92 6.46 0.92
C ALA A 19 13.42 6.21 -0.51
N CYS A 20 14.13 7.18 -1.10
CA CYS A 20 14.75 7.03 -2.42
C CYS A 20 15.94 6.07 -2.38
N ASP A 21 16.80 6.15 -1.37
CA ASP A 21 17.95 5.25 -1.23
C ASP A 21 17.47 3.80 -1.07
N LEU A 22 16.41 3.58 -0.29
CA LEU A 22 15.78 2.27 -0.14
C LEU A 22 15.36 1.65 -1.50
N ILE A 23 14.85 2.47 -2.41
CA ILE A 23 14.41 2.03 -3.75
C ILE A 23 15.60 1.86 -4.69
N ALA A 24 16.52 2.84 -4.72
CA ALA A 24 17.61 2.90 -5.69
C ALA A 24 18.78 1.99 -5.34
N ASP A 25 19.16 1.93 -4.05
CA ASP A 25 20.42 1.33 -3.60
C ASP A 25 20.20 0.01 -2.85
N PHE A 26 19.07 -0.15 -2.15
CA PHE A 26 18.76 -1.37 -1.40
C PHE A 26 17.91 -2.39 -2.18
N GLY A 27 17.60 -2.10 -3.45
CA GLY A 27 16.91 -3.03 -4.35
C GLY A 27 15.43 -3.27 -4.02
N ILE A 28 14.80 -2.37 -3.25
CA ILE A 28 13.38 -2.49 -2.92
C ILE A 28 12.54 -2.03 -4.12
N LYS A 29 11.77 -2.95 -4.68
CA LYS A 29 10.76 -2.62 -5.69
C LYS A 29 9.42 -2.36 -5.01
N ILE A 30 8.99 -1.10 -4.98
CA ILE A 30 7.63 -0.75 -4.57
C ILE A 30 6.67 -1.14 -5.69
N LEU A 31 5.84 -2.16 -5.45
CA LEU A 31 4.81 -2.56 -6.40
C LEU A 31 3.70 -1.52 -6.49
N TRP A 32 3.22 -1.03 -5.34
CA TRP A 32 2.24 0.05 -5.27
C TRP A 32 2.21 0.69 -3.88
N HIS A 33 1.90 1.99 -3.82
CA HIS A 33 1.67 2.73 -2.58
C HIS A 33 0.60 3.81 -2.84
N PRO A 34 -0.39 4.04 -1.96
CA PRO A 34 -1.49 4.98 -2.21
C PRO A 34 -1.05 6.39 -2.63
N SER A 35 0.05 6.89 -2.05
CA SER A 35 0.59 8.22 -2.33
C SER A 35 1.62 8.29 -3.47
N LEU A 36 2.11 7.15 -3.98
CA LEU A 36 3.23 7.11 -4.95
C LEU A 36 2.90 6.29 -6.22
N GLY A 37 1.84 5.47 -6.17
CA GLY A 37 1.48 4.56 -7.25
C GLY A 37 0.94 5.30 -8.48
N LEU A 38 1.40 4.88 -9.65
CA LEU A 38 0.91 5.38 -10.95
C LEU A 38 -0.39 4.69 -11.37
N GLU A 39 -0.54 3.41 -11.03
CA GLU A 39 -1.72 2.63 -11.39
C GLU A 39 -2.93 3.03 -10.53
N LEU A 40 -4.06 3.25 -11.20
CA LEU A 40 -5.33 3.67 -10.63
C LEU A 40 -6.47 2.83 -11.24
N GLY A 41 -7.61 2.78 -10.55
CA GLY A 41 -8.81 2.09 -11.04
C GLY A 41 -8.53 0.63 -11.42
N ASP A 42 -8.96 0.23 -12.61
CA ASP A 42 -8.86 -1.16 -13.09
C ASP A 42 -7.43 -1.69 -13.19
N ASN A 43 -6.46 -0.83 -13.51
CA ASN A 43 -5.06 -1.24 -13.57
C ASN A 43 -4.52 -1.59 -12.18
N LEU A 44 -4.90 -0.81 -11.17
CA LEU A 44 -4.58 -1.11 -9.78
C LEU A 44 -5.23 -2.42 -9.35
N GLN A 45 -6.51 -2.63 -9.68
CA GLN A 45 -7.18 -3.90 -9.37
C GLN A 45 -6.46 -5.08 -10.01
N THR A 46 -6.03 -4.95 -11.26
CA THR A 46 -5.28 -5.98 -11.98
C THR A 46 -3.97 -6.29 -11.28
N LEU A 47 -3.18 -5.28 -10.94
CA LEU A 47 -1.93 -5.44 -10.20
C LEU A 47 -2.13 -6.17 -8.86
N LEU A 48 -3.14 -5.76 -8.09
CA LEU A 48 -3.47 -6.39 -6.80
C LEU A 48 -3.87 -7.86 -6.99
N TRP A 49 -4.69 -8.18 -7.99
CA TRP A 49 -5.08 -9.56 -8.28
C TRP A 49 -3.90 -10.41 -8.75
N GLU A 50 -2.98 -9.88 -9.53
CA GLU A 50 -1.76 -10.58 -9.92
C GLU A 50 -0.88 -10.93 -8.71
N CYS A 51 -0.83 -10.05 -7.71
CA CYS A 51 -0.14 -10.30 -6.45
C CYS A 51 -0.84 -11.42 -5.66
N VAL A 52 -2.17 -11.34 -5.49
CA VAL A 52 -2.95 -12.35 -4.76
C VAL A 52 -2.88 -13.74 -5.43
N LEU A 53 -2.86 -13.78 -6.77
CA LEU A 53 -2.72 -15.01 -7.54
C LEU A 53 -1.27 -15.53 -7.62
N GLY A 54 -0.30 -14.82 -7.03
CA GLY A 54 1.11 -15.19 -7.03
C GLY A 54 1.81 -15.05 -8.38
N LYS A 55 1.21 -14.36 -9.35
CA LYS A 55 1.85 -14.03 -10.64
C LYS A 55 2.94 -12.97 -10.46
N THR A 56 2.69 -12.04 -9.55
CA THR A 56 3.67 -11.05 -9.09
C THR A 56 4.07 -11.40 -7.65
N PRO A 57 5.34 -11.76 -7.38
CA PRO A 57 5.79 -12.05 -6.03
C PRO A 57 5.64 -10.84 -5.11
N VAL A 58 5.19 -11.08 -3.88
CA VAL A 58 5.11 -10.08 -2.81
C VAL A 58 5.91 -10.58 -1.62
N ASP A 59 7.07 -9.98 -1.41
CA ASP A 59 7.96 -10.33 -0.29
C ASP A 59 7.53 -9.64 1.01
N ILE A 60 7.03 -8.40 0.90
CA ILE A 60 6.65 -7.56 2.05
C ILE A 60 5.29 -6.91 1.77
N LEU A 61 4.33 -7.13 2.67
CA LEU A 61 3.08 -6.39 2.71
C LEU A 61 3.09 -5.43 3.90
N VAL A 62 2.99 -4.14 3.62
CA VAL A 62 2.89 -3.09 4.64
C VAL A 62 1.45 -2.57 4.67
N PHE A 63 0.86 -2.51 5.85
CA PHE A 63 -0.49 -1.98 6.07
C PHE A 63 -0.45 -0.86 7.10
N GLU A 64 -0.94 0.32 6.70
CA GLU A 64 -1.04 1.49 7.58
C GLU A 64 -2.45 1.61 8.20
N GLY A 65 -2.48 1.86 9.51
CA GLY A 65 -3.69 2.12 10.28
C GLY A 65 -4.39 0.85 10.76
N SER A 66 -5.68 0.98 11.05
CA SER A 66 -6.51 -0.12 11.57
C SER A 66 -7.38 -0.77 10.48
N VAL A 67 -7.73 -2.03 10.69
CA VAL A 67 -8.80 -2.70 9.93
C VAL A 67 -10.14 -2.22 10.49
N VAL A 68 -10.88 -1.47 9.69
CA VAL A 68 -12.19 -0.95 10.08
C VAL A 68 -13.22 -2.05 9.83
N ASN A 69 -13.87 -2.53 10.89
CA ASN A 69 -14.94 -3.53 10.80
C ASN A 69 -16.34 -2.89 10.78
N ALA A 70 -16.44 -1.56 10.84
CA ALA A 70 -17.73 -0.86 10.84
C ALA A 70 -18.29 -0.72 9.40
N PRO A 71 -19.62 -0.68 9.24
CA PRO A 71 -20.65 -0.88 10.26
C PRO A 71 -20.91 -2.37 10.50
N ASN A 72 -21.35 -2.74 11.72
CA ASN A 72 -21.86 -4.09 12.03
C ASN A 72 -20.96 -5.29 11.63
N GLY A 73 -19.64 -5.11 11.53
CA GLY A 73 -18.72 -6.16 11.10
C GLY A 73 -18.46 -6.23 9.59
N THR A 74 -19.10 -5.39 8.77
CA THR A 74 -18.98 -5.47 7.30
C THR A 74 -17.75 -4.75 6.74
N GLY A 75 -17.21 -3.77 7.47
CA GLY A 75 -16.05 -2.98 7.03
C GLY A 75 -16.32 -1.91 5.96
N GLU A 76 -17.58 -1.73 5.56
CA GLU A 76 -18.02 -0.80 4.50
C GLU A 76 -17.69 0.68 4.76
N TRP A 77 -17.26 1.06 5.97
CA TRP A 77 -16.77 2.42 6.24
C TRP A 77 -15.34 2.67 5.73
N ASN A 78 -14.62 1.64 5.28
CA ASN A 78 -13.31 1.78 4.65
C ASN A 78 -13.25 0.96 3.38
N ARG A 79 -13.74 1.54 2.27
CA ARG A 79 -13.78 0.88 0.98
C ARG A 79 -12.54 1.17 0.14
N PHE A 80 -12.08 0.18 -0.60
CA PHE A 80 -10.94 0.27 -1.50
C PHE A 80 -11.09 -0.73 -2.65
N ALA A 81 -10.80 -0.30 -3.88
CA ALA A 81 -10.89 -1.16 -5.07
C ALA A 81 -12.25 -1.90 -5.17
N ASP A 82 -13.33 -1.12 -5.08
CA ASP A 82 -14.74 -1.57 -5.12
C ASP A 82 -15.17 -2.55 -4.02
N ARG A 83 -14.41 -2.64 -2.93
CA ARG A 83 -14.72 -3.46 -1.76
C ARG A 83 -14.78 -2.59 -0.53
#